data_AF-A0A8S1RG59-F1
#
_entry.id   AF-A0A8S1RG59-F1
#
_cell.length_a   1.000
_cell.length_b   1.000
_cell.length_c   1.000
_cell.angle_alpha   90.00
_cell.angle_beta   90.00
_cell.angle_gamma   90.00
#
_symmetry.space_group_name_H-M   'P 1'
#
loop_
_entity.id
_entity.type
_entity.pdbx_description
1 polymer ?
#
loop_
_entity_poly.entity_id
_entity_poly.type
_entity_poly.pdbx_seq_one_letter_code
_entity_poly.pdbx_strand_id
1 'polypeptide(L)'
;MFNTKMIENEKDFNCKNKHYQPILLVDLNPNLDKKQRFLCNVCMEDLESEVKTIGLIKMIQIISDKQESKQRNLTNITDYKNVAQDWSDDLLVQRKSSCEYSFYDELDNFIKNFNIDDASIKLINNINRSWMTKLLNNLHSNNEDKDKLKFNELKQQFTNIINKKYFQEDEIQLKLIDQSVKQIYQCNAIVFDSI
;
A
#
# COMPACT_ATOMS: atom_id res chain seq x y z
N MET A 1 -57.04 46.01 45.16
CA MET A 1 -55.60 46.31 45.29
C MET A 1 -54.97 45.17 46.07
N PHE A 2 -54.08 44.38 45.45
CA PHE A 2 -53.30 43.38 46.17
C PHE A 2 -52.14 44.09 46.87
N ASN A 3 -52.10 44.03 48.21
CA ASN A 3 -50.95 44.48 48.97
C ASN A 3 -49.89 43.38 48.89
N THR A 4 -48.89 43.56 48.03
CA THR A 4 -47.70 42.73 48.02
C THR A 4 -46.89 43.02 49.28
N LYS A 5 -46.80 42.06 50.19
CA LYS A 5 -45.92 42.11 51.36
C LYS A 5 -44.71 41.23 51.05
N MET A 6 -43.52 41.81 51.11
CA MET A 6 -42.29 41.04 50.99
C MET A 6 -42.21 40.07 52.18
N ILE A 7 -42.16 38.77 51.91
CA ILE A 7 -42.20 37.71 52.94
C ILE A 7 -40.79 37.45 53.49
N GLU A 8 -39.76 37.79 52.72
CA GLU A 8 -38.35 37.51 53.01
C GLU A 8 -37.70 38.73 53.66
N ASN A 9 -36.76 38.53 54.60
CA ASN A 9 -35.99 39.64 55.16
C ASN A 9 -34.87 40.02 54.18
N GLU A 10 -34.63 41.32 54.01
CA GLU A 10 -33.56 41.84 53.16
C GLU A 10 -32.17 41.27 53.53
N LYS A 11 -31.97 40.94 54.82
CA LYS A 11 -30.76 40.30 55.34
C LYS A 11 -30.53 38.87 54.84
N ASP A 12 -31.55 38.21 54.28
CA ASP A 12 -31.45 36.84 53.76
C ASP A 12 -30.94 36.81 52.31
N PHE A 13 -30.87 37.97 51.64
CA PHE A 13 -30.39 38.11 50.26
C PHE A 13 -28.87 38.30 50.19
N ASN A 14 -28.13 37.34 50.73
CA ASN A 14 -26.67 37.34 50.62
C ASN A 14 -26.22 36.47 49.46
N CYS A 15 -25.15 36.90 48.81
CA CYS A 15 -24.51 36.13 47.77
C CYS A 15 -24.05 34.76 48.31
N LYS A 16 -24.17 33.70 47.49
CA LYS A 16 -23.73 32.33 47.80
C LYS A 16 -22.32 32.27 48.38
N ASN A 17 -21.41 33.07 47.82
CA ASN A 17 -20.00 33.13 48.22
C ASN A 17 -19.71 34.21 49.27
N LYS A 18 -20.75 34.79 49.89
CA LYS A 18 -20.66 35.84 50.92
C LYS A 18 -19.93 37.11 50.48
N HIS A 19 -19.94 37.40 49.19
CA HIS A 19 -19.49 38.69 48.68
C HIS A 19 -20.48 39.79 49.08
N TYR A 20 -19.96 40.93 49.55
CA TYR A 20 -20.76 42.11 49.90
C TYR A 20 -21.04 42.97 48.66
N GLN A 21 -21.75 42.39 47.69
CA GLN A 21 -22.08 43.01 46.41
C GLN A 21 -23.56 42.78 46.10
N PRO A 22 -24.23 43.68 45.35
CA PRO A 22 -25.61 43.48 44.93
C PRO A 22 -25.81 42.16 44.19
N ILE A 23 -26.94 41.50 44.45
CA ILE A 23 -27.33 40.28 43.73
C ILE A 23 -27.80 40.67 42.33
N LEU A 24 -27.25 40.00 41.32
CA LEU A 24 -27.59 40.23 39.92
C LEU A 24 -28.35 39.06 39.29
N LEU A 25 -28.16 37.84 39.81
CA LEU A 25 -28.76 36.63 39.25
C LEU A 25 -29.25 35.68 40.37
N VAL A 26 -30.34 34.97 40.10
CA VAL A 26 -30.88 33.90 40.95
C VAL A 26 -30.85 32.58 40.19
N ASP A 27 -30.14 31.58 40.70
CA ASP A 27 -30.11 30.22 40.18
C ASP A 27 -31.40 29.48 40.58
N LEU A 28 -32.14 29.00 39.59
CA LEU A 28 -33.43 28.32 39.78
C LEU A 28 -33.29 26.81 39.97
N ASN A 29 -32.08 26.28 40.11
CA ASN A 29 -31.86 24.86 40.33
C ASN A 29 -32.59 24.37 41.60
N PRO A 30 -33.52 23.40 41.48
CA PRO A 30 -34.32 22.93 42.61
C PRO A 30 -33.47 22.24 43.70
N ASN A 31 -32.27 21.77 43.36
CA ASN A 31 -31.36 21.08 44.27
C ASN A 31 -30.53 22.04 45.15
N LEU A 32 -30.58 23.35 44.89
CA LEU A 32 -29.86 24.35 45.69
C LEU A 32 -30.72 24.83 46.85
N ASP A 33 -30.12 24.96 48.04
CA ASP A 33 -30.77 25.62 49.18
C ASP A 33 -31.02 27.10 48.87
N LYS A 34 -32.04 27.72 49.48
CA LYS A 34 -32.46 29.10 49.20
C LYS A 34 -31.30 30.09 49.26
N LYS A 35 -30.38 29.93 50.20
CA LYS A 35 -29.22 30.81 50.42
C LYS A 35 -28.10 30.63 49.37
N GLN A 36 -28.14 29.56 48.59
CA GLN A 36 -27.12 29.26 47.58
C GLN A 36 -27.51 29.72 46.17
N ARG A 37 -28.71 30.31 46.02
CA ARG A 37 -29.24 30.69 44.71
C ARG A 37 -28.82 32.08 44.26
N PHE A 38 -28.37 32.93 45.16
CA PHE A 38 -28.07 34.33 44.86
C PHE A 38 -26.62 34.52 44.41
N LEU A 39 -26.42 35.09 43.22
CA LEU A 39 -25.12 35.37 42.63
C LEU A 39 -24.94 36.88 42.42
N CYS A 40 -23.79 37.40 42.85
CA CYS A 40 -23.37 38.78 42.58
C CYS A 40 -22.46 38.84 41.34
N ASN A 41 -22.04 40.04 40.95
CA ASN A 41 -21.16 40.25 39.78
C ASN A 41 -19.86 39.43 39.84
N VAL A 42 -19.20 39.39 41.00
CA VAL A 42 -17.94 38.64 41.17
C VAL A 42 -18.14 37.15 40.91
N CYS A 43 -19.23 36.57 41.44
CA CYS A 43 -19.53 35.16 41.20
C CYS A 43 -19.84 34.86 39.72
N MET A 44 -20.41 35.83 39.00
CA MET A 44 -20.67 35.70 37.57
C MET A 44 -19.37 35.74 36.76
N GLU A 45 -18.45 36.65 37.10
CA GLU A 45 -17.13 36.73 36.47
C GLU A 45 -16.30 35.47 36.71
N ASP A 46 -16.32 34.93 37.93
CA ASP A 46 -15.66 33.67 38.28
C ASP A 46 -16.23 32.49 37.48
N LEU A 47 -17.56 32.40 37.39
CA LEU A 47 -18.24 31.35 36.62
C LEU A 47 -17.90 31.44 35.12
N GLU A 48 -17.88 32.66 34.56
CA GLU A 48 -17.52 32.88 33.16
C GLU A 48 -16.05 32.52 32.90
N SER A 49 -15.16 32.85 33.83
CA SER A 49 -13.74 32.49 33.78
C SER A 49 -13.52 30.97 33.85
N GLU A 50 -14.24 30.28 34.74
CA GLU A 50 -14.18 28.83 34.88
C GLU A 50 -14.69 28.14 33.60
N VAL A 51 -15.81 28.58 33.04
CA VAL A 51 -16.36 28.06 31.77
C VAL A 51 -15.37 28.28 30.62
N LYS A 52 -14.74 29.46 30.53
CA LYS A 52 -13.68 29.75 29.54
C LYS A 52 -12.50 28.80 29.71
N THR A 53 -12.08 28.54 30.95
CA THR A 53 -10.96 27.65 31.26
C THR A 53 -11.27 26.21 30.90
N ILE A 54 -12.46 25.71 31.23
CA ILE A 54 -12.92 24.36 30.84
C ILE A 54 -12.96 24.23 29.30
N GLY A 55 -13.44 25.26 28.60
CA GLY A 55 -13.44 25.31 27.15
C GLY A 55 -12.04 25.20 26.54
N LEU A 56 -11.07 25.94 27.10
CA LEU A 56 -9.66 25.88 26.68
C LEU A 56 -9.05 24.50 26.93
N ILE A 57 -9.26 23.91 28.12
CA ILE A 57 -8.79 22.55 28.44
C ILE A 57 -9.34 21.54 27.42
N LYS A 58 -10.63 21.64 27.09
CA LYS A 58 -11.25 20.73 26.11
C LYS A 58 -10.66 20.90 24.72
N MET A 59 -10.40 22.14 24.29
CA MET A 59 -9.71 22.39 23.01
C MET A 59 -8.30 21.81 22.99
N ILE A 60 -7.51 22.02 24.05
CA ILE A 60 -6.17 21.45 24.18
C ILE A 60 -6.22 19.92 24.07
N GLN A 61 -7.19 19.29 24.74
CA GLN A 61 -7.36 17.84 24.67
C GLN A 61 -7.72 17.36 23.26
N ILE A 62 -8.66 18.01 22.58
CA ILE A 62 -9.02 17.69 21.18
C ILE A 62 -7.79 17.82 20.27
N ILE A 63 -6.98 18.86 20.45
CA ILE A 63 -5.75 19.07 19.68
C ILE A 63 -4.75 17.94 19.97
N SER A 64 -4.54 17.57 21.24
CA SER A 64 -3.64 16.48 21.65
C SER A 64 -4.07 15.15 21.04
N ASP A 65 -5.34 14.78 21.19
CA ASP A 65 -5.90 13.53 20.66
C ASP A 65 -5.71 13.44 19.13
N LYS A 66 -5.91 14.57 18.43
CA LYS A 66 -5.70 14.66 16.98
C LYS A 66 -4.23 14.53 16.60
N GLN A 67 -3.30 15.08 17.38
CA GLN A 67 -1.86 14.93 17.14
C GLN A 67 -1.40 13.50 17.38
N GLU A 68 -1.88 12.84 18.43
CA GLU A 68 -1.58 11.43 18.69
C GLU A 68 -2.09 10.51 17.57
N SER A 69 -3.30 10.77 17.06
CA SER A 69 -3.84 10.02 15.92
C SER A 69 -3.00 10.23 14.66
N LYS A 70 -2.56 11.46 14.38
CA LYS A 70 -1.64 11.73 13.26
C LYS A 70 -0.31 11.00 13.42
N GLN A 71 0.26 11.01 14.62
CA GLN A 71 1.52 10.33 14.91
C GLN A 71 1.39 8.82 14.66
N ARG A 72 0.32 8.19 15.16
CA ARG A 72 0.04 6.77 14.92
C ARG A 72 -0.09 6.45 13.43
N ASN A 73 -0.79 7.29 12.67
CA ASN A 73 -0.93 7.10 11.22
C ASN A 73 0.42 7.21 10.49
N LEU A 74 1.29 8.14 10.90
CA LEU A 74 2.64 8.27 10.32
C LEU A 74 3.51 7.05 10.62
N THR A 75 3.43 6.51 11.84
CA THR A 75 4.12 5.26 12.19
C THR A 75 3.64 4.11 11.30
N ASN A 76 2.32 3.92 11.17
CA ASN A 76 1.76 2.87 10.32
C ASN A 76 2.21 3.00 8.85
N ILE A 77 2.24 4.22 8.29
CA ILE A 77 2.73 4.46 6.92
C ILE A 77 4.22 4.10 6.80
N THR A 78 5.02 4.42 7.81
CA THR A 78 6.44 4.08 7.85
C THR A 78 6.63 2.57 7.87
N ASP A 79 5.83 1.85 8.65
CA ASP A 79 5.87 0.39 8.73
C ASP A 79 5.49 -0.24 7.38
N TYR A 80 4.42 0.24 6.73
CA TYR A 80 4.04 -0.23 5.39
C TYR A 80 5.13 0.01 4.35
N LYS A 81 5.83 1.16 4.42
CA LYS A 81 6.96 1.45 3.53
C LYS A 81 8.08 0.44 3.73
N ASN A 82 8.41 0.09 4.98
CA ASN A 82 9.47 -0.87 5.27
C ASN A 82 9.11 -2.27 4.76
N VAL A 83 7.88 -2.73 5.00
CA VAL A 83 7.42 -4.03 4.48
C VAL A 83 7.46 -4.08 2.95
N ALA A 84 7.04 -3.01 2.29
CA ALA A 84 7.10 -2.93 0.83
C ALA A 84 8.55 -2.95 0.29
N GLN A 85 9.48 -2.33 1.03
CA GLN A 85 10.90 -2.36 0.69
C GLN A 85 11.48 -3.76 0.83
N ASP A 86 11.19 -4.45 1.94
CA ASP A 86 11.64 -5.82 2.18
C ASP A 86 11.16 -6.76 1.06
N TRP A 87 9.88 -6.65 0.66
CA TRP A 87 9.35 -7.43 -0.46
C TRP A 87 10.01 -7.12 -1.80
N SER A 88 10.31 -5.84 -2.06
CA SER A 88 11.03 -5.44 -3.27
C SER A 88 12.43 -6.06 -3.31
N ASP A 89 13.14 -6.03 -2.19
CA ASP A 89 14.49 -6.57 -2.09
C ASP A 89 14.49 -8.10 -2.22
N ASP A 90 13.52 -8.79 -1.61
CA ASP A 90 13.32 -10.24 -1.78
C ASP A 90 13.05 -10.63 -3.24
N LEU A 91 12.19 -9.87 -3.93
CA LEU A 91 11.91 -10.10 -5.35
C LEU A 91 13.14 -9.87 -6.23
N LEU A 92 13.99 -8.90 -5.90
CA LEU A 92 15.24 -8.67 -6.62
C LEU A 92 16.22 -9.83 -6.41
N VAL A 93 16.31 -10.39 -5.21
CA VAL A 93 17.12 -11.58 -4.93
C VAL A 93 16.60 -12.78 -5.71
N GLN A 94 15.30 -13.04 -5.70
CA GLN A 94 14.68 -14.14 -6.46
C GLN A 94 14.86 -13.96 -7.97
N ARG A 95 14.77 -12.72 -8.47
CA ARG A 95 15.04 -12.43 -9.87
C ARG A 95 16.48 -12.75 -10.24
N LYS A 96 17.46 -12.34 -9.42
CA LYS A 96 18.88 -12.64 -9.67
C LYS A 96 19.11 -14.15 -9.74
N SER A 97 18.61 -14.90 -8.76
CA SER A 97 18.75 -16.37 -8.77
C SER A 97 18.05 -17.04 -9.95
N SER A 98 16.94 -16.47 -10.43
CA SER A 98 16.19 -17.00 -11.57
C SER A 98 16.76 -16.56 -12.93
N CYS A 99 17.44 -15.42 -13.00
CA CYS A 99 18.04 -14.89 -14.24
C CYS A 99 19.50 -15.37 -14.44
N GLU A 100 20.21 -15.71 -13.37
CA GLU A 100 21.52 -16.38 -13.44
C GLU A 100 21.39 -17.86 -13.83
N TYR A 101 20.18 -18.43 -13.77
CA TYR A 101 19.89 -19.75 -14.28
C TYR A 101 19.72 -19.71 -15.81
N SER A 102 20.66 -20.33 -16.52
CA SER A 102 20.54 -20.66 -17.94
C SER A 102 20.30 -22.15 -18.06
N PHE A 103 19.09 -22.53 -18.47
CA PHE A 103 18.78 -23.91 -18.85
C PHE A 103 19.77 -24.43 -19.90
N TYR A 104 20.21 -23.57 -20.82
CA TYR A 104 21.19 -23.93 -21.84
C TYR A 104 22.56 -24.23 -21.23
N ASP A 105 22.98 -23.50 -20.19
CA ASP A 105 24.25 -23.74 -19.50
C ASP A 105 24.18 -25.03 -18.67
N GLU A 106 23.05 -25.30 -18.01
CA GLU A 106 22.81 -26.58 -17.32
C GLU A 106 22.82 -27.75 -18.31
N LEU A 107 22.15 -27.60 -19.45
CA LEU A 107 22.10 -28.61 -20.50
C LEU A 107 23.48 -28.84 -21.13
N ASP A 108 24.23 -27.78 -21.42
CA ASP A 108 25.59 -27.87 -21.94
C ASP A 108 26.53 -28.54 -20.93
N ASN A 109 26.41 -28.22 -19.64
CA ASN A 109 27.18 -28.89 -18.59
C ASN A 109 26.80 -30.37 -18.47
N PHE A 110 25.51 -30.71 -18.59
CA PHE A 110 25.04 -32.09 -18.61
C PHE A 110 25.60 -32.86 -19.80
N ILE A 111 25.56 -32.27 -21.00
CA ILE A 111 26.11 -32.87 -22.23
C ILE A 111 27.63 -33.02 -22.14
N LYS A 112 28.36 -32.04 -21.60
CA LYS A 112 29.82 -32.10 -21.45
C LYS A 112 30.26 -33.15 -20.42
N ASN A 113 29.48 -33.36 -19.37
CA ASN A 113 29.82 -34.28 -18.28
C ASN A 113 29.40 -35.72 -18.55
N PHE A 114 28.42 -35.95 -19.43
CA PHE A 114 28.10 -37.29 -19.91
C PHE A 114 28.92 -37.59 -21.17
N ASN A 115 29.74 -38.65 -21.14
CA ASN A 115 30.23 -39.29 -22.36
C ASN A 115 29.03 -39.97 -23.04
N ILE A 116 28.21 -39.17 -23.71
CA ILE A 116 27.02 -39.65 -24.39
C ILE A 116 27.50 -40.45 -25.61
N ASP A 117 27.47 -41.77 -25.47
CA ASP A 117 27.65 -42.66 -26.61
C ASP A 117 26.45 -42.61 -27.56
N ASP A 118 26.63 -43.09 -28.79
CA ASP A 118 25.59 -43.09 -29.82
C ASP A 118 24.31 -43.85 -29.39
N ALA A 119 24.44 -44.77 -28.43
CA ALA A 119 23.32 -45.49 -27.83
C ALA A 119 22.49 -44.59 -26.90
N SER A 120 23.15 -43.75 -26.10
CA SER A 120 22.51 -42.76 -25.22
C SER A 120 21.76 -41.70 -26.02
N ILE A 121 22.29 -41.24 -27.17
CA ILE A 121 21.58 -40.32 -28.08
C ILE A 121 20.28 -40.94 -28.60
N LYS A 122 20.33 -42.22 -29.02
CA LYS A 122 19.14 -42.94 -29.50
C LYS A 122 18.11 -43.11 -28.40
N LEU A 123 18.54 -43.38 -27.17
CA LEU A 123 17.65 -43.49 -26.01
C LEU A 123 16.97 -42.15 -25.69
N ILE A 124 17.72 -41.05 -25.67
CA ILE A 124 17.19 -39.68 -25.47
C ILE A 124 16.16 -39.35 -26.56
N ASN A 125 16.47 -39.64 -27.82
CA ASN A 125 15.54 -39.40 -28.92
C ASN A 125 14.25 -40.22 -28.81
N ASN A 126 14.34 -41.47 -28.35
CA ASN A 126 13.17 -42.31 -28.10
C ASN A 126 12.32 -41.79 -26.94
N ILE A 127 12.95 -41.33 -25.85
CA ILE A 127 12.25 -40.72 -24.71
C ILE A 127 11.55 -39.43 -25.14
N ASN A 128 12.26 -38.54 -25.84
CA ASN A 128 11.70 -37.28 -26.36
C ASN A 128 10.50 -37.52 -27.27
N ARG A 129 10.62 -38.50 -28.19
CA ARG A 129 9.50 -38.87 -29.08
C ARG A 129 8.30 -39.38 -28.29
N SER A 130 8.54 -40.22 -27.28
CA SER A 130 7.48 -40.76 -26.41
C SER A 130 6.79 -39.64 -25.61
N TRP A 131 7.56 -38.74 -25.01
CA TRP A 131 7.04 -37.60 -24.26
C TRP A 131 6.25 -36.63 -25.13
N MET A 132 6.78 -36.28 -26.31
CA MET A 132 6.07 -35.42 -27.25
C MET A 132 4.77 -36.04 -27.75
N THR A 133 4.76 -37.37 -27.96
CA THR A 133 3.53 -38.08 -28.33
C THR A 133 2.50 -38.03 -27.21
N LYS A 134 2.90 -38.26 -25.96
CA LYS A 134 2.01 -38.18 -24.79
C LYS A 134 1.49 -36.76 -24.55
N LEU A 135 2.37 -35.76 -24.69
CA LEU A 135 2.00 -34.35 -24.59
C LEU A 135 0.97 -33.99 -25.67
N LEU A 136 1.24 -34.32 -26.93
CA LEU A 136 0.31 -34.07 -28.03
C LEU A 136 -1.03 -34.75 -27.82
N ASN A 137 -1.05 -35.98 -27.33
CA ASN A 137 -2.29 -36.70 -27.03
C ASN A 137 -3.07 -36.04 -25.88
N ASN A 138 -2.40 -35.64 -24.79
CA ASN A 138 -3.05 -34.95 -23.68
C ASN A 138 -3.57 -33.56 -24.09
N LEU A 139 -2.81 -32.86 -24.94
CA LEU A 139 -3.25 -31.60 -25.54
C LEU A 139 -4.45 -31.79 -26.47
N HIS A 140 -4.52 -32.93 -27.17
CA HIS A 140 -5.65 -33.26 -28.03
C HIS A 140 -6.91 -33.56 -27.20
N SER A 141 -6.78 -34.33 -26.11
CA SER A 141 -7.87 -34.64 -25.19
C SER A 141 -8.42 -33.38 -24.48
N ASN A 142 -7.54 -32.42 -24.16
CA ASN A 142 -7.95 -31.14 -23.57
C ASN A 142 -8.61 -30.18 -24.57
N ASN A 143 -8.52 -30.44 -25.88
CA ASN A 143 -9.13 -29.63 -26.95
C ASN A 143 -10.59 -30.01 -27.25
N GLU A 144 -11.11 -31.09 -26.66
CA GLU A 144 -12.53 -31.47 -26.79
C GLU A 144 -13.44 -30.64 -25.86
N ASP A 145 -12.88 -30.02 -24.82
CA ASP A 145 -13.54 -28.99 -24.01
C ASP A 145 -13.53 -27.64 -24.75
N LYS A 146 -14.56 -27.43 -25.57
CA LYS A 146 -14.70 -26.31 -26.52
C LYS A 146 -14.63 -24.89 -25.94
N ASP A 147 -14.58 -24.71 -24.63
CA ASP A 147 -14.80 -23.39 -24.01
C ASP A 147 -13.56 -22.71 -23.42
N LYS A 148 -12.35 -23.27 -23.51
CA LYS A 148 -11.16 -22.55 -23.03
C LYS A 148 -9.94 -22.63 -23.96
N LEU A 149 -9.62 -21.44 -24.48
CA LEU A 149 -8.36 -20.97 -25.05
C LEU A 149 -8.06 -21.32 -26.51
N LYS A 150 -7.48 -20.31 -27.18
CA LYS A 150 -7.07 -20.23 -28.59
C LYS A 150 -5.93 -21.21 -28.92
N PHE A 151 -6.16 -22.50 -28.72
CA PHE A 151 -5.17 -23.56 -28.89
C PHE A 151 -4.73 -23.73 -30.35
N ASN A 152 -5.60 -23.36 -31.30
CA ASN A 152 -5.27 -23.38 -32.72
C ASN A 152 -4.15 -22.39 -33.10
N GLU A 153 -4.06 -21.22 -32.45
CA GLU A 153 -2.96 -20.27 -32.67
C GLU A 153 -1.63 -20.85 -32.16
N LEU A 154 -1.67 -21.52 -31.00
CA LEU A 154 -0.50 -22.12 -30.37
C LEU A 154 0.00 -23.35 -31.13
N LYS A 155 -0.92 -24.16 -31.66
CA LYS A 155 -0.63 -25.28 -32.57
C LYS A 155 0.01 -24.79 -33.88
N GLN A 156 -0.46 -23.68 -34.44
CA GLN A 156 0.15 -23.08 -35.63
C GLN A 156 1.58 -22.59 -35.35
N GLN A 157 1.84 -21.98 -34.19
CA GLN A 157 3.19 -21.54 -33.83
C GLN A 157 4.17 -22.71 -33.72
N PHE A 158 3.78 -23.81 -33.06
CA PHE A 158 4.65 -24.99 -32.98
C PHE A 158 4.88 -25.66 -34.34
N THR A 159 3.84 -25.72 -35.19
CA THR A 159 3.98 -26.29 -36.53
C THR A 159 4.91 -25.44 -37.40
N ASN A 160 4.90 -24.12 -37.25
CA ASN A 160 5.83 -23.21 -37.93
C ASN A 160 7.27 -23.35 -37.44
N ILE A 161 7.49 -23.64 -36.15
CA ILE A 161 8.82 -23.90 -35.59
C ILE A 161 9.38 -25.21 -36.15
N ILE A 162 8.56 -26.25 -36.27
CA ILE A 162 8.96 -27.56 -36.80
C ILE A 162 9.23 -27.50 -38.32
N ASN A 163 8.47 -26.68 -39.06
CA ASN A 163 8.58 -26.58 -40.52
C ASN A 163 9.57 -25.51 -41.00
N LYS A 164 10.02 -24.59 -40.14
CA LYS A 164 11.15 -23.73 -40.46
C LYS A 164 12.43 -24.57 -40.43
N LYS A 165 12.89 -24.98 -41.61
CA LYS A 165 14.28 -25.36 -41.85
C LYS A 165 15.19 -24.16 -41.52
N TYR A 166 15.56 -24.00 -40.25
CA TYR A 166 16.66 -23.11 -39.86
C TYR A 166 17.98 -23.85 -40.09
N PHE A 167 18.36 -23.95 -41.36
CA PHE A 167 19.73 -23.92 -41.84
C PHE A 167 19.67 -23.26 -43.21
N GLN A 168 19.52 -21.93 -43.21
CA GLN A 168 20.14 -21.10 -44.24
C GLN A 168 21.15 -20.24 -43.51
N GLU A 169 22.41 -20.46 -43.85
CA GLU A 169 23.55 -19.65 -43.46
C GLU A 169 23.33 -18.23 -44.01
N ASP A 170 22.75 -17.35 -43.21
CA ASP A 170 22.83 -15.92 -43.49
C ASP A 170 24.08 -15.37 -42.82
N GLU A 171 25.10 -15.17 -43.65
CA GLU A 171 26.37 -14.52 -43.33
C GLU A 171 26.09 -13.13 -42.70
N ILE A 172 26.33 -12.97 -41.40
CA ILE A 172 26.15 -11.68 -40.72
C ILE A 172 27.26 -10.73 -41.19
N GLN A 173 26.97 -9.86 -42.16
CA GLN A 173 27.83 -8.74 -42.50
C GLN A 173 27.64 -7.60 -41.50
N LEU A 174 28.51 -7.53 -40.48
CA LEU A 174 28.59 -6.39 -39.56
C LEU A 174 29.26 -5.19 -40.26
N LYS A 175 28.62 -4.02 -40.25
CA LYS A 175 29.21 -2.73 -40.68
C LYS A 175 29.37 -1.78 -39.50
N LEU A 176 30.50 -1.07 -39.45
CA LEU A 176 30.81 -0.04 -38.44
C LEU A 176 29.86 1.16 -38.55
N ILE A 177 29.41 1.64 -37.39
CA ILE A 177 28.47 2.76 -37.23
C ILE A 177 29.24 4.09 -37.26
N ASP A 178 29.81 4.48 -38.40
CA ASP A 178 30.41 5.83 -38.54
C ASP A 178 29.59 6.78 -39.41
N GLN A 179 28.39 6.38 -39.85
CA GLN A 179 27.56 7.19 -40.75
C GLN A 179 26.05 7.08 -40.50
N SER A 180 25.59 7.19 -39.25
CA SER A 180 24.14 7.33 -38.98
C SER A 180 23.76 8.79 -38.71
N VAL A 181 23.11 9.36 -39.72
CA VAL A 181 22.36 10.61 -39.69
C VAL A 181 21.29 10.56 -38.60
N LYS A 182 21.24 11.61 -37.78
CA LYS A 182 20.26 11.98 -36.75
C LYS A 182 18.96 11.14 -36.74
N GLN A 183 18.86 10.22 -35.78
CA GLN A 183 17.56 9.64 -35.39
C GLN A 183 16.75 10.68 -34.61
N ILE A 184 15.57 11.04 -35.11
CA ILE A 184 14.74 12.15 -34.61
C ILE A 184 13.78 11.76 -33.47
N TYR A 185 13.60 10.49 -33.11
CA TYR A 185 12.68 10.14 -32.01
C TYR A 185 13.24 9.11 -31.04
N GLN A 186 13.51 9.60 -29.82
CA GLN A 186 13.67 8.93 -28.52
C GLN A 186 14.17 7.48 -28.53
N CYS A 187 15.49 7.33 -28.47
CA CYS A 187 16.11 6.14 -27.91
C CYS A 187 16.74 6.53 -26.56
N ASN A 188 16.23 5.96 -25.46
CA ASN A 188 16.86 6.06 -24.15
C ASN A 188 18.10 5.14 -24.13
N ALA A 189 19.24 5.67 -24.57
CA ALA A 189 20.52 5.03 -24.35
C ALA A 189 21.00 5.32 -22.92
N ILE A 190 21.38 4.27 -22.19
CA ILE A 190 22.08 4.37 -20.92
C ILE A 190 23.57 4.53 -21.25
N VAL A 191 24.15 5.68 -20.92
CA VAL A 191 25.60 5.92 -20.95
C VAL A 191 26.12 5.67 -19.53
N PHE A 192 27.14 4.84 -19.40
CA PHE A 192 27.93 4.76 -18.18
C PHE A 192 29.15 5.66 -18.36
N ASP A 193 29.23 6.73 -17.58
CA ASP A 193 30.45 7.52 -17.48
C ASP A 193 31.54 6.68 -16.82
N SER A 194 32.67 6.50 -17.50
CA SER A 194 33.91 6.03 -16.88
C SER A 194 34.69 7.24 -16.37
N ILE A 195 35.01 7.24 -15.06
CA ILE A 195 35.98 8.15 -14.42
C ILE A 195 37.34 8.06 -15.09
#